data_AF-A0A2U9CLE5-F1
#
_entry.id   AF-A0A2U9CLE5-F1
#
_cell.length_a   1.000
_cell.length_b   1.000
_cell.length_c   1.000
_cell.angle_alpha   90.00
_cell.angle_beta   90.00
_cell.angle_gamma   90.00
#
_symmetry.space_group_name_H-M   'P 1'
#
loop_
_entity.id
_entity.type
_entity.pdbx_description
1 polymer ?
#
loop_
_entity_poly.entity_id
_entity_poly.type
_entity_poly.pdbx_seq_one_letter_code
_entity_poly.pdbx_strand_id
1 'polypeptide(L)'
;MDRKNGIWILMLLLLVLLGVAETTDPLADLEKIAGKLVFYQMEGNATYVRDTGELASDIPTETMFELFDPQQNFSTAKFTYTWDLGNGEVIQGTEPVVRYHYPESGNYTLQLKVVNMTKYAPEITGVYSTDVKVLDVIKNIELKGPSDYAVSQDFSLDFHVDGSPPMWVCWRFLPMCVPDTTGGCTLTMLYENTLRLNHSFTSTGVHCLDISVRNDISQLQTSFSLYAKRSSNPHLFFMLSCAAVLVATFSFIAVIACRNRSQTAASSNAVFLKNPDSDDQSTILFKFSNLGRGEKEPLMQYGTQYFS
;
A
#
# COMPACT_ATOMS: atom_id res chain seq x y z
N MET A 1 27.07 11.47 74.22
CA MET A 1 27.06 11.26 72.76
C MET A 1 25.70 11.75 72.28
N ASP A 2 25.53 12.78 71.47
CA ASP A 2 26.51 13.48 70.65
C ASP A 2 26.20 14.98 70.60
N ARG A 3 26.98 15.79 71.34
CA ARG A 3 26.90 17.27 71.32
C ARG A 3 27.28 17.85 69.94
N LYS A 4 27.81 17.01 69.05
CA LYS A 4 28.10 17.33 67.63
C LYS A 4 26.85 17.31 66.74
N ASN A 5 25.81 16.53 67.06
CA ASN A 5 24.58 16.47 66.24
C ASN A 5 23.69 17.71 66.41
N GLY A 6 23.64 18.29 67.61
CA GLY A 6 22.90 19.53 67.85
C GLY A 6 23.49 20.74 67.12
N ILE A 7 24.82 20.79 66.99
CA ILE A 7 25.52 21.88 66.29
C ILE A 7 25.33 21.76 64.77
N TRP A 8 25.25 20.55 64.24
CA TRP A 8 24.99 20.31 62.81
C TRP A 8 23.56 20.70 62.42
N ILE A 9 22.56 20.39 63.26
CA ILE A 9 21.16 20.78 63.05
C ILE A 9 20.99 22.30 63.21
N LEU A 10 21.70 22.94 64.16
CA LEU A 10 21.66 24.39 64.33
C LEU A 10 22.33 25.14 63.17
N MET A 11 23.42 24.58 62.60
CA MET A 11 24.06 25.13 61.39
C MET A 11 23.18 24.96 60.16
N LEU A 12 22.48 23.81 60.00
CA LEU A 12 21.51 23.63 58.92
C LEU A 12 20.32 24.59 59.04
N LEU A 13 19.82 24.85 60.26
CA LEU A 13 18.76 25.83 60.50
C LEU A 13 19.22 27.28 60.27
N LEU A 14 20.49 27.62 60.58
CA LEU A 14 21.04 28.93 60.25
C LEU A 14 21.28 29.12 58.74
N LEU A 15 21.61 28.06 58.00
CA LEU A 15 21.71 28.07 56.54
C LEU A 15 20.35 28.17 55.84
N VAL A 16 19.26 27.76 56.49
CA VAL A 16 17.88 27.95 56.00
C VAL A 16 17.33 29.34 56.36
N LEU A 17 17.84 29.98 57.42
CA LEU A 17 17.47 31.34 57.83
C LEU A 17 18.30 32.44 57.14
N LEU A 18 19.53 32.15 56.74
CA LEU A 18 20.30 32.96 55.79
C LEU A 18 19.93 32.50 54.39
N GLY A 19 18.82 33.04 53.88
CA GLY A 19 18.49 32.97 52.47
C GLY A 19 19.67 33.46 51.65
N VAL A 20 20.52 32.53 51.22
CA VAL A 20 21.30 32.70 50.01
C VAL A 20 20.25 32.66 48.92
N ALA A 21 19.71 33.84 48.63
CA ALA A 21 19.09 34.11 47.36
C ALA A 21 20.12 33.64 46.33
N GLU A 22 19.82 32.51 45.71
CA GLU A 22 20.35 32.21 44.40
C GLU A 22 20.01 33.46 43.58
N THR A 23 21.01 34.29 43.36
CA THR A 23 20.91 35.44 42.47
C THR A 23 20.72 34.86 41.10
N THR A 24 19.48 34.46 40.79
CA THR A 24 18.94 34.57 39.45
C THR A 24 19.16 36.02 39.08
N ASP A 25 20.17 36.22 38.25
CA ASP A 25 20.55 37.49 37.65
C ASP A 25 19.31 38.39 37.45
N PRO A 26 19.17 39.51 38.17
CA PRO A 26 17.99 40.38 38.05
C PRO A 26 18.06 41.26 36.78
N LEU A 27 18.61 40.72 35.69
CA LEU A 27 18.92 41.45 34.48
C LEU A 27 18.74 40.61 33.20
N ALA A 28 17.63 39.88 33.06
CA ALA A 28 17.16 39.42 31.75
C ALA A 28 15.67 39.06 31.68
N ASP A 29 14.81 39.63 32.53
CA ASP A 29 13.43 39.85 32.09
C ASP A 29 13.48 41.01 31.08
N LEU A 30 14.02 40.71 29.89
CA LEU A 30 13.62 41.43 28.70
C LEU A 30 12.10 41.38 28.72
N GLU A 31 11.47 42.54 28.75
CA GLU A 31 10.05 42.70 28.55
C GLU A 31 9.72 41.97 27.23
N LYS A 32 9.26 40.71 27.30
CA LYS A 32 9.04 39.93 26.09
C LYS A 32 7.73 40.40 25.49
N ILE A 33 7.79 40.79 24.22
CA ILE A 33 6.59 41.01 23.41
C ILE A 33 5.76 39.72 23.52
N ALA A 34 4.49 39.81 23.88
CA ALA A 34 3.59 38.66 23.93
C ALA A 34 2.79 38.58 22.62
N GLY A 35 2.58 37.39 22.09
CA GLY A 35 1.82 37.20 20.86
C GLY A 35 1.84 35.76 20.38
N LYS A 36 1.16 35.50 19.27
CA LYS A 36 1.10 34.19 18.61
C LYS A 36 1.19 34.31 17.09
N LEU A 37 1.56 33.23 16.45
CA LEU A 37 1.56 33.10 14.99
C LEU A 37 0.27 32.43 14.53
N VAL A 38 -0.31 32.93 13.45
CA VAL A 38 -1.50 32.39 12.81
C VAL A 38 -1.25 32.25 11.32
N PHE A 39 -1.70 31.14 10.74
CA PHE A 39 -1.46 30.78 9.35
C PHE A 39 -2.76 30.75 8.57
N TYR A 40 -2.81 31.46 7.45
CA TYR A 40 -3.96 31.50 6.54
C TYR A 40 -3.56 30.97 5.17
N GLN A 41 -4.19 29.88 4.71
CA GLN A 41 -3.99 29.35 3.37
C GLN A 41 -5.21 29.63 2.49
N MET A 42 -4.97 30.19 1.31
CA MET A 42 -6.01 30.51 0.33
C MET A 42 -6.03 29.48 -0.79
N GLU A 43 -7.15 28.79 -0.96
CA GLU A 43 -7.36 27.82 -2.03
C GLU A 43 -8.66 28.17 -2.77
N GLY A 44 -8.54 28.66 -4.01
CA GLY A 44 -9.67 29.22 -4.74
C GLY A 44 -10.30 30.39 -3.97
N ASN A 45 -11.56 30.23 -3.56
CA ASN A 45 -12.29 31.24 -2.78
C ASN A 45 -12.34 30.92 -1.27
N ALA A 46 -11.74 29.82 -0.82
CA ALA A 46 -11.74 29.41 0.57
C ALA A 46 -10.48 29.91 1.29
N THR A 47 -10.62 30.27 2.56
CA THR A 47 -9.50 30.58 3.45
C THR A 47 -9.50 29.61 4.62
N TYR A 48 -8.40 28.89 4.80
CA TYR A 48 -8.20 27.92 5.86
C TYR A 48 -7.25 28.48 6.91
N VAL A 49 -7.69 28.46 8.17
CA VAL A 49 -6.83 28.79 9.31
C VAL A 49 -6.10 27.51 9.75
N ARG A 50 -4.77 27.55 9.79
CA ARG A 50 -3.89 26.41 10.07
C ARG A 50 -3.15 26.58 11.40
N ASP A 51 -3.92 26.73 12.49
CA ASP A 51 -3.37 26.98 13.83
C ASP A 51 -2.52 25.83 14.38
N THR A 52 -2.63 24.63 13.80
CA THR A 52 -1.92 23.42 14.22
C THR A 52 -0.56 23.24 13.53
N GLY A 53 -0.23 24.07 12.54
CA GLY A 53 1.08 24.08 11.87
C GLY A 53 1.19 23.17 10.64
N GLU A 54 0.14 22.44 10.25
CA GLU A 54 0.11 21.72 8.98
C GLU A 54 -0.30 22.64 7.82
N LEU A 55 0.57 22.77 6.82
CA LEU A 55 0.36 23.60 5.63
C LEU A 55 0.36 22.75 4.36
N ALA A 56 -0.44 23.15 3.37
CA ALA A 56 -0.33 22.63 2.02
C ALA A 56 0.88 23.20 1.27
N SER A 57 1.66 22.33 0.61
CA SER A 57 2.72 22.73 -0.31
C SER A 57 2.15 23.45 -1.53
N ASP A 58 2.93 24.37 -2.10
CA ASP A 58 2.60 25.16 -3.29
C ASP A 58 1.32 26.01 -3.18
N ILE A 59 0.81 26.20 -1.95
CA ILE A 59 -0.35 27.05 -1.66
C ILE A 59 0.12 28.34 -0.98
N PRO A 60 -0.29 29.53 -1.49
CA PRO A 60 -0.01 30.80 -0.84
C PRO A 60 -0.49 30.82 0.61
N THR A 61 0.46 31.06 1.51
CA THR A 61 0.24 31.14 2.95
C THR A 61 0.55 32.54 3.44
N GLU A 62 -0.43 33.17 4.07
CA GLU A 62 -0.25 34.41 4.82
C GLU A 62 -0.03 34.06 6.29
N THR A 63 1.17 34.30 6.80
CA THR A 63 1.52 34.10 8.21
C THR A 63 1.48 35.44 8.92
N MET A 64 0.65 35.54 9.96
CA MET A 64 0.41 36.76 10.71
C MET A 64 0.90 36.60 12.15
N PHE A 65 1.59 37.62 12.66
CA PHE A 65 1.88 37.76 14.08
C PHE A 65 0.78 38.58 14.75
N GLU A 66 0.05 37.94 15.67
CA GLU A 66 -0.96 38.59 16.50
C GLU A 66 -0.33 39.02 17.83
N LEU A 67 -0.10 40.34 17.96
CA LEU A 67 0.39 40.95 19.19
C LEU A 67 -0.68 40.83 20.30
N PHE A 68 -0.27 40.30 21.45
CA PHE A 68 -1.08 40.28 22.65
C PHE A 68 -0.66 41.41 23.60
N ASP A 69 -1.38 42.53 23.53
CA ASP A 69 -1.12 43.73 24.35
C ASP A 69 -2.41 44.28 25.00
N PRO A 70 -2.93 43.62 26.05
CA PRO A 70 -4.17 44.04 26.71
C PRO A 70 -4.04 45.40 27.42
N GLN A 71 -2.83 45.79 27.81
CA GLN A 71 -2.56 47.06 28.50
C GLN A 71 -2.30 48.23 27.53
N GLN A 72 -2.22 47.95 26.22
CA GLN A 72 -1.93 48.93 25.17
C GLN A 72 -0.56 49.64 25.31
N ASN A 73 0.40 48.97 25.95
CA ASN A 73 1.75 49.48 26.17
C ASN A 73 2.51 49.71 24.84
N PHE A 74 2.10 49.01 23.79
CA PHE A 74 2.71 49.02 22.47
C PHE A 74 1.80 49.64 21.40
N SER A 75 0.70 50.30 21.77
CA SER A 75 -0.28 50.89 20.85
C SER A 75 0.31 51.88 19.83
N THR A 76 1.43 52.54 20.15
CA THR A 76 2.14 53.47 19.27
C THR A 76 3.54 52.99 18.88
N ALA A 77 3.93 51.81 19.34
CA ALA A 77 5.23 51.23 19.05
C ALA A 77 5.33 50.87 17.57
N LYS A 78 6.53 50.99 17.02
CA LYS A 78 6.85 50.53 15.66
C LYS A 78 7.77 49.34 15.79
N PHE A 79 7.46 48.25 15.10
CA PHE A 79 8.24 47.04 15.15
C PHE A 79 8.91 46.75 13.81
N THR A 80 10.07 46.11 13.87
CA THR A 80 10.67 45.38 12.76
C THR A 80 10.44 43.90 12.97
N TYR A 81 10.07 43.20 11.90
CA TYR A 81 9.85 41.77 11.87
C TYR A 81 10.92 41.14 10.97
N THR A 82 11.58 40.11 11.47
CA THR A 82 12.50 39.25 10.72
C THR A 82 11.95 37.83 10.75
N TRP A 83 11.46 37.38 9.60
CA TRP A 83 10.90 36.06 9.37
C TRP A 83 11.98 35.16 8.79
N ASP A 84 12.42 34.16 9.55
CA ASP A 84 13.20 33.03 9.04
C ASP A 84 12.22 31.88 8.79
N LEU A 85 12.09 31.46 7.54
CA LEU A 85 11.10 30.46 7.13
C LEU A 85 11.60 29.02 7.35
N GLY A 86 12.81 28.82 7.88
CA GLY A 86 13.38 27.51 8.16
C GLY A 86 13.86 26.73 6.93
N ASN A 87 13.68 27.29 5.73
CA ASN A 87 14.23 26.79 4.45
C ASN A 87 15.50 27.54 4.02
N GLY A 88 16.03 28.42 4.88
CA GLY A 88 17.18 29.30 4.60
C GLY A 88 16.80 30.67 4.04
N GLU A 89 15.52 30.92 3.73
CA GLU A 89 15.05 32.23 3.33
C GLU A 89 14.65 33.09 4.53
N VAL A 90 15.12 34.34 4.50
CA VAL A 90 14.86 35.31 5.56
C VAL A 90 14.24 36.57 4.95
N ILE A 91 13.09 36.97 5.47
CA ILE A 91 12.32 38.14 5.01
C ILE A 91 12.24 39.15 6.15
N GLN A 92 12.68 40.38 5.89
CA GLN A 92 12.64 41.48 6.85
C GLN A 92 11.63 42.53 6.41
N GLY A 93 10.87 43.07 7.36
CA GLY A 93 9.86 44.08 7.07
C GLY A 93 9.34 44.80 8.31
N THR A 94 8.38 45.69 8.09
CA THR A 94 7.67 46.44 9.15
C THR A 94 6.24 45.98 9.32
N GLU A 95 5.76 45.09 8.46
CA GLU A 95 4.43 44.51 8.57
C GLU A 95 4.48 43.26 9.45
N PRO A 96 3.47 43.04 10.32
CA PRO A 96 3.35 41.84 11.15
C PRO A 96 2.92 40.61 10.33
N VAL A 97 3.03 40.67 9.00
CA VAL A 97 2.56 39.64 8.08
C VAL A 97 3.65 39.29 7.07
N VAL A 98 3.76 38.01 6.74
CA VAL A 98 4.60 37.52 5.65
C VAL A 98 3.76 36.62 4.74
N ARG A 99 3.94 36.78 3.42
CA ARG A 99 3.26 35.97 2.40
C ARG A 99 4.29 35.09 1.73
N TYR A 100 4.12 33.78 1.83
CA TYR A 100 5.05 32.80 1.31
C TYR A 100 4.34 31.50 0.91
N HIS A 101 4.92 30.71 0.02
CA HIS A 101 4.46 29.35 -0.29
C HIS A 101 5.66 28.41 -0.22
N TYR A 102 5.53 27.31 0.52
CA TYR A 102 6.58 26.28 0.56
C TYR A 102 6.42 25.39 -0.67
N PRO A 103 7.42 25.31 -1.57
CA PRO A 103 7.29 24.53 -2.80
C PRO A 103 7.36 23.01 -2.58
N GLU A 104 8.06 22.58 -1.53
CA GLU A 104 8.28 21.18 -1.22
C GLU A 104 7.62 20.82 0.12
N SER A 105 7.12 19.58 0.22
CA SER A 105 6.67 19.02 1.50
C SER A 105 7.86 18.73 2.41
N GLY A 106 7.69 18.92 3.70
CA GLY A 106 8.78 18.83 4.66
C GLY A 106 8.45 19.41 6.03
N ASN A 107 9.39 19.24 6.96
CA ASN A 107 9.32 19.86 8.27
C ASN A 107 10.22 21.09 8.28
N TYR A 108 9.67 22.22 8.66
CA TYR A 108 10.36 23.51 8.73
C TYR A 108 10.22 24.08 10.14
N THR A 109 11.23 24.78 10.61
CA THR A 109 11.16 25.52 11.88
C THR A 109 11.14 27.01 11.56
N LEU A 110 9.94 27.59 11.53
CA LEU A 110 9.77 29.02 11.30
C LEU A 110 10.15 29.78 12.57
N GLN A 111 10.96 30.82 12.42
CA GLN A 111 11.34 31.73 13.50
C GLN A 111 10.98 33.16 13.14
N LEU A 112 10.35 33.86 14.08
CA LEU A 112 10.05 35.28 13.98
C LEU A 112 10.82 36.03 15.06
N LYS A 113 11.67 36.97 14.66
CA LYS A 113 12.24 37.98 15.56
C LYS A 113 11.50 39.31 15.39
N VAL A 114 10.94 39.81 16.49
CA VAL A 114 10.24 41.10 16.57
C VAL A 114 11.11 42.05 17.39
N VAL A 115 11.40 43.24 16.87
CA VAL A 115 12.23 44.25 17.55
C VAL A 115 11.50 45.58 17.57
N ASN A 116 11.41 46.22 18.72
CA ASN A 116 10.85 47.57 18.83
C ASN A 116 11.83 48.63 18.32
N MET A 117 11.37 49.54 17.46
CA MET A 117 12.14 50.64 16.87
C MET A 117 12.27 51.86 17.81
N THR A 118 12.34 51.67 19.12
CA THR A 118 12.46 52.78 20.07
C THR A 118 13.88 53.33 20.12
N LYS A 119 14.02 54.63 19.82
CA LYS A 119 15.33 55.32 19.77
C LYS A 119 15.94 55.63 21.16
N TYR A 120 15.16 55.52 22.23
CA TYR A 120 15.52 56.02 23.57
C TYR A 120 15.18 55.08 24.74
N ALA A 121 14.75 53.84 24.46
CA ALA A 121 14.41 52.82 25.46
C ALA A 121 15.27 51.57 25.21
N PRO A 122 15.43 50.65 26.19
CA PRO A 122 16.08 49.37 25.93
C PRO A 122 15.43 48.66 24.73
N GLU A 123 16.25 47.95 23.94
CA GLU A 123 15.77 47.20 22.78
C GLU A 123 14.87 46.04 23.25
N ILE A 124 13.56 46.22 23.09
CA ILE A 124 12.57 45.18 23.37
C ILE A 124 12.56 44.22 22.19
N THR A 125 12.87 42.94 22.44
CA THR A 125 12.92 41.89 21.43
C THR A 125 12.04 40.70 21.84
N GLY A 126 11.23 40.21 20.90
CA GLY A 126 10.54 38.93 20.99
C GLY A 126 11.10 37.96 19.95
N VAL A 127 11.28 36.69 20.32
CA VAL A 127 11.61 35.62 19.37
C VAL A 127 10.58 34.52 19.53
N TYR A 128 9.93 34.15 18.44
CA TYR A 128 8.94 33.08 18.36
C TYR A 128 9.46 32.00 17.43
N SER A 129 9.16 30.76 17.77
CA SER A 129 9.50 29.62 16.94
C SER A 129 8.32 28.66 16.90
N THR A 130 8.02 28.15 15.72
CA THR A 130 6.97 27.15 15.52
C THR A 130 7.43 26.16 14.47
N ASP A 131 7.16 24.87 14.73
CA ASP A 131 7.36 23.83 13.75
C ASP A 131 6.19 23.81 12.79
N VAL A 132 6.50 23.78 11.50
CA VAL A 132 5.56 23.80 10.39
C VAL A 132 5.74 22.52 9.59
N LYS A 133 4.67 21.75 9.46
CA LYS A 133 4.65 20.51 8.69
C LYS A 133 3.97 20.77 7.35
N VAL A 134 4.76 20.93 6.30
CA VAL A 134 4.25 21.13 4.94
C VAL A 134 3.98 19.77 4.31
N LEU A 135 2.78 19.60 3.79
CA LEU A 135 2.27 18.37 3.20
C LEU A 135 1.82 18.62 1.77
N ASP A 136 2.01 17.64 0.90
CA ASP A 136 1.43 17.62 -0.43
C ASP A 136 -0.05 17.27 -0.36
N VAL A 137 -0.87 18.11 -1.00
CA VAL A 137 -2.31 17.86 -1.17
C VAL A 137 -2.52 16.56 -1.95
N ILE A 138 -3.63 15.87 -1.67
CA ILE A 138 -4.00 14.66 -2.40
C ILE A 138 -4.51 15.05 -3.79
N LYS A 139 -3.69 14.85 -4.82
CA LYS A 139 -4.00 15.26 -6.20
C LYS A 139 -4.73 14.18 -6.98
N ASN A 140 -4.37 12.91 -6.75
CA ASN A 140 -4.87 11.79 -7.53
C ASN A 140 -4.84 10.48 -6.73
N ILE A 141 -5.74 9.57 -7.11
CA ILE A 141 -5.76 8.18 -6.66
C ILE A 141 -5.76 7.35 -7.94
N GLU A 142 -4.68 6.62 -8.20
CA GLU A 142 -4.51 5.78 -9.38
C GLU A 142 -4.70 4.30 -9.01
N LEU A 143 -5.59 3.60 -9.69
CA LEU A 143 -5.73 2.15 -9.56
C LEU A 143 -4.83 1.42 -10.56
N LYS A 144 -3.92 0.60 -10.05
CA LYS A 144 -3.14 -0.38 -10.81
C LYS A 144 -3.68 -1.77 -10.50
N GLY A 145 -4.49 -2.29 -11.43
CA GLY A 145 -5.11 -3.61 -11.32
C GLY A 145 -5.22 -4.29 -12.68
N PRO A 146 -5.57 -5.58 -12.70
CA PRO A 146 -5.81 -6.30 -13.94
C PRO A 146 -7.00 -5.72 -14.72
N SER A 147 -7.00 -5.87 -16.05
CA SER A 147 -8.08 -5.39 -16.93
C SER A 147 -9.35 -6.22 -16.82
N ASP A 148 -9.23 -7.47 -16.38
CA ASP A 148 -10.32 -8.43 -16.29
C ASP A 148 -10.28 -9.16 -14.95
N TYR A 149 -11.44 -9.25 -14.30
CA TYR A 149 -11.62 -9.94 -13.03
C TYR A 149 -12.48 -11.18 -13.21
N ALA A 150 -12.18 -12.26 -12.48
CA ALA A 150 -12.95 -13.49 -12.51
C ALA A 150 -13.69 -13.71 -11.19
N VAL A 151 -14.92 -14.20 -11.25
CA VAL A 151 -15.68 -14.55 -10.05
C VAL A 151 -15.01 -15.73 -9.31
N SER A 152 -15.04 -15.70 -7.98
CA SER A 152 -14.47 -16.72 -7.07
C SER A 152 -12.96 -16.92 -7.19
N GLN A 153 -12.24 -15.88 -7.62
CA GLN A 153 -10.78 -15.81 -7.55
C GLN A 153 -10.38 -14.65 -6.65
N ASP A 154 -9.23 -14.76 -6.00
CA ASP A 154 -8.66 -13.71 -5.18
C ASP A 154 -7.80 -12.80 -6.05
N PHE A 155 -8.06 -11.49 -5.98
CA PHE A 155 -7.28 -10.47 -6.66
C PHE A 155 -6.67 -9.50 -5.66
N SER A 156 -5.54 -8.94 -6.07
CA SER A 156 -4.87 -7.83 -5.41
C SER A 156 -4.99 -6.59 -6.29
N LEU A 157 -5.45 -5.51 -5.70
CA LEU A 157 -5.58 -4.18 -6.31
C LEU A 157 -4.59 -3.26 -5.62
N ASP A 158 -3.70 -2.65 -6.39
CA ASP A 158 -2.71 -1.71 -5.86
C ASP A 158 -3.14 -0.29 -6.23
N PHE A 159 -3.26 0.58 -5.25
CA PHE A 159 -3.61 1.99 -5.44
C PHE A 159 -2.38 2.84 -5.16
N HIS A 160 -2.06 3.76 -6.07
CA HIS A 160 -1.08 4.81 -5.83
C HIS A 160 -1.80 6.11 -5.49
N VAL A 161 -1.37 6.80 -4.44
CA VAL A 161 -1.95 8.08 -4.02
C VAL A 161 -0.87 9.16 -4.08
N ASP A 162 -1.17 10.22 -4.82
CA ASP A 162 -0.29 11.38 -4.97
C ASP A 162 -0.59 12.38 -3.84
N GLY A 163 0.08 12.23 -2.70
CA GLY A 163 -0.07 13.11 -1.52
C GLY A 163 0.85 12.70 -0.36
N SER A 164 0.97 13.54 0.68
CA SER A 164 1.85 13.23 1.81
C SER A 164 1.19 12.33 2.86
N PRO A 165 1.85 11.24 3.30
CA PRO A 165 1.43 10.41 4.42
C PRO A 165 1.66 11.09 5.79
N PRO A 166 1.00 10.62 6.86
CA PRO A 166 0.03 9.54 6.87
C PRO A 166 -1.34 9.98 6.35
N MET A 167 -2.03 9.08 5.64
CA MET A 167 -3.35 9.31 5.06
C MET A 167 -4.39 8.36 5.65
N TRP A 168 -5.56 8.88 6.00
CA TRP A 168 -6.74 8.09 6.34
C TRP A 168 -7.45 7.66 5.04
N VAL A 169 -7.56 6.36 4.83
CA VAL A 169 -8.29 5.77 3.70
C VAL A 169 -9.56 5.12 4.18
N CYS A 170 -10.68 5.45 3.53
CA CYS A 170 -12.01 4.92 3.75
C CYS A 170 -12.47 4.28 2.43
N TRP A 171 -12.59 2.95 2.38
CA TRP A 171 -12.92 2.23 1.15
C TRP A 171 -14.04 1.20 1.33
N ARG A 172 -14.78 0.92 0.26
CA ARG A 172 -15.83 -0.12 0.24
C ARG A 172 -16.12 -0.62 -1.17
N PHE A 173 -16.38 -1.92 -1.29
CA PHE A 173 -16.89 -2.52 -2.53
C PHE A 173 -18.42 -2.49 -2.53
N LEU A 174 -18.99 -2.04 -3.64
CA LEU A 174 -20.42 -1.95 -3.90
C LEU A 174 -20.81 -2.98 -4.98
N PRO A 175 -21.54 -4.05 -4.61
CA PRO A 175 -22.06 -5.00 -5.58
C PRO A 175 -22.99 -4.31 -6.57
N MET A 176 -22.76 -4.51 -7.88
CA MET A 176 -23.57 -3.88 -8.93
C MET A 176 -23.63 -2.34 -8.83
N CYS A 177 -22.66 -1.72 -8.17
CA CYS A 177 -22.63 -0.28 -7.88
C CYS A 177 -23.84 0.24 -7.10
N VAL A 178 -24.52 -0.64 -6.35
CA VAL A 178 -25.63 -0.24 -5.49
C VAL A 178 -25.08 0.23 -4.14
N PRO A 179 -25.35 1.48 -3.72
CA PRO A 179 -24.86 1.99 -2.44
C PRO A 179 -25.58 1.27 -1.29
N ASP A 180 -24.80 0.77 -0.33
CA ASP A 180 -25.32 0.28 0.94
C ASP A 180 -25.59 1.48 1.88
N THR A 181 -26.85 1.67 2.27
CA THR A 181 -27.28 2.74 3.18
C THR A 181 -27.04 2.40 4.65
N THR A 182 -26.73 1.15 4.96
CA THR A 182 -26.49 0.64 6.31
C THR A 182 -25.02 0.38 6.61
N GLY A 183 -24.18 0.27 5.59
CA GLY A 183 -22.75 -0.04 5.70
C GLY A 183 -21.84 1.20 5.74
N GLY A 184 -20.92 1.22 6.70
CA GLY A 184 -19.76 2.13 6.68
C GLY A 184 -18.68 1.70 5.68
N CYS A 185 -17.55 2.39 5.67
CA CYS A 185 -16.36 1.98 4.94
C CYS A 185 -15.35 1.28 5.86
N THR A 186 -14.41 0.56 5.27
CA THR A 186 -13.23 0.07 5.98
C THR A 186 -12.23 1.21 6.10
N LEU A 187 -11.82 1.52 7.33
CA LEU A 187 -10.83 2.56 7.61
C LEU A 187 -9.43 1.94 7.70
N THR A 188 -8.45 2.57 7.08
CA THR A 188 -7.06 2.12 7.08
C THR A 188 -6.12 3.32 7.06
N MET A 189 -5.07 3.27 7.88
CA MET A 189 -4.00 4.26 7.86
C MET A 189 -2.94 3.87 6.85
N LEU A 190 -2.63 4.80 5.94
CA LEU A 190 -1.63 4.63 4.91
C LEU A 190 -0.40 5.48 5.26
N TYR A 191 0.71 4.84 5.58
CA TYR A 191 1.98 5.51 5.94
C TYR A 191 2.92 5.72 4.75
N GLU A 192 2.60 5.13 3.60
CA GLU A 192 3.31 5.28 2.34
C GLU A 192 2.37 5.89 1.29
N ASN A 193 2.65 5.67 0.00
CA ASN A 193 1.84 6.15 -1.11
C ASN A 193 1.11 5.01 -1.84
N THR A 194 1.22 3.77 -1.34
CA THR A 194 0.61 2.60 -1.98
C THR A 194 -0.28 1.82 -1.03
N LEU A 195 -1.54 1.61 -1.42
CA LEU A 195 -2.50 0.78 -0.70
C LEU A 195 -2.78 -0.49 -1.48
N ARG A 196 -2.65 -1.64 -0.83
CA ARG A 196 -2.97 -2.95 -1.42
C ARG A 196 -4.26 -3.50 -0.83
N LEU A 197 -5.25 -3.77 -1.69
CA LEU A 197 -6.53 -4.34 -1.31
C LEU A 197 -6.70 -5.73 -1.93
N ASN A 198 -7.04 -6.71 -1.10
CA ASN A 198 -7.40 -8.05 -1.56
C ASN A 198 -8.93 -8.19 -1.63
N HIS A 199 -9.45 -8.71 -2.74
CA HIS A 199 -10.88 -8.89 -2.93
C HIS A 199 -11.21 -10.10 -3.80
N SER A 200 -12.36 -10.73 -3.55
CA SER A 200 -12.93 -11.78 -4.38
C SER A 200 -14.37 -11.43 -4.76
N PHE A 201 -14.63 -11.37 -6.07
CA PHE A 201 -15.97 -11.10 -6.58
C PHE A 201 -16.85 -12.34 -6.49
N THR A 202 -18.09 -12.19 -6.01
CA THR A 202 -19.05 -13.29 -5.86
C THR A 202 -20.07 -13.35 -7.00
N SER A 203 -20.23 -12.28 -7.77
CA SER A 203 -21.16 -12.20 -8.90
C SER A 203 -20.54 -11.52 -10.12
N THR A 204 -21.07 -11.84 -11.30
CA THR A 204 -20.63 -11.24 -12.56
C THR A 204 -21.26 -9.88 -12.78
N GLY A 205 -20.58 -9.00 -13.49
CA GLY A 205 -21.07 -7.66 -13.83
C GLY A 205 -20.11 -6.56 -13.40
N VAL A 206 -20.59 -5.32 -13.46
CA VAL A 206 -19.84 -4.15 -12.98
C VAL A 206 -20.03 -4.04 -11.47
N HIS A 207 -18.93 -3.89 -10.75
CA HIS A 207 -18.89 -3.57 -9.33
C HIS A 207 -18.20 -2.23 -9.16
N CYS A 208 -18.53 -1.48 -8.12
CA CYS A 208 -17.87 -0.21 -7.84
C CYS A 208 -17.02 -0.32 -6.58
N LEU A 209 -15.87 0.34 -6.56
CA LEU A 209 -15.06 0.54 -5.38
C LEU A 209 -15.04 2.03 -5.07
N ASP A 210 -15.76 2.42 -4.03
CA ASP A 210 -15.68 3.77 -3.49
C ASP A 210 -14.45 3.85 -2.59
N ILE A 211 -13.65 4.90 -2.79
CA ILE A 211 -12.49 5.19 -1.96
C ILE A 211 -12.41 6.69 -1.68
N SER A 212 -12.23 7.04 -0.41
CA SER A 212 -11.90 8.39 0.03
C SER A 212 -10.58 8.36 0.79
N VAL A 213 -9.68 9.26 0.41
CA VAL A 213 -8.39 9.45 1.07
C VAL A 213 -8.35 10.87 1.63
N ARG A 214 -7.85 11.00 2.85
CA ARG A 214 -7.73 12.27 3.55
C ARG A 214 -6.37 12.36 4.25
N ASN A 215 -5.76 13.53 4.25
CA ASN A 215 -4.68 13.90 5.17
C ASN A 215 -5.09 15.17 5.95
N ASP A 216 -4.16 15.75 6.70
CA ASP A 216 -4.43 16.90 7.55
C ASP A 216 -4.85 18.16 6.76
N ILE A 217 -4.45 18.24 5.49
CA ILE A 217 -4.64 19.43 4.65
C ILE A 217 -5.72 19.29 3.58
N SER A 218 -6.01 18.06 3.13
CA SER A 218 -6.85 17.80 1.95
C SER A 218 -7.60 16.47 2.01
N GLN A 219 -8.65 16.33 1.19
CA GLN A 219 -9.41 15.10 1.03
C GLN A 219 -9.82 14.92 -0.44
N LEU A 220 -9.66 13.71 -0.96
CA LEU A 220 -10.12 13.31 -2.28
C LEU A 220 -11.00 12.06 -2.18
N GLN A 221 -12.07 12.01 -2.97
CA GLN A 221 -12.94 10.85 -3.08
C GLN A 221 -13.17 10.51 -4.54
N THR A 222 -13.11 9.22 -4.87
CA THR A 222 -13.35 8.69 -6.21
C THR A 222 -14.02 7.32 -6.15
N SER A 223 -14.54 6.85 -7.28
CA SER A 223 -15.14 5.53 -7.42
C SER A 223 -14.61 4.84 -8.68
N PHE A 224 -14.16 3.60 -8.55
CA PHE A 224 -13.64 2.79 -9.65
C PHE A 224 -14.63 1.71 -10.07
N SER A 225 -14.88 1.59 -11.38
CA SER A 225 -15.70 0.53 -11.95
C SER A 225 -14.85 -0.69 -12.30
N LEU A 226 -15.19 -1.84 -11.72
CA LEU A 226 -14.48 -3.11 -11.86
C LEU A 226 -15.41 -4.15 -12.50
N TYR A 227 -15.01 -4.74 -13.63
CA TYR A 227 -15.86 -5.70 -14.34
C TYR A 227 -15.45 -7.15 -14.08
N ALA A 228 -16.34 -7.90 -13.41
CA ALA A 228 -16.14 -9.31 -13.08
C ALA A 228 -16.89 -10.22 -14.07
N LYS A 229 -16.17 -11.18 -14.66
CA LYS A 229 -16.69 -12.20 -15.58
C LYS A 229 -16.67 -13.57 -14.90
N ARG A 230 -17.46 -14.51 -15.41
CA ARG A 230 -17.35 -15.91 -14.97
C ARG A 230 -15.98 -16.43 -15.39
N SER A 231 -15.26 -17.08 -14.47
CA SER A 231 -13.98 -17.70 -14.77
C SER A 231 -14.16 -18.74 -15.89
N SER A 232 -13.68 -18.42 -17.10
CA SER A 232 -13.52 -19.41 -18.15
C SER A 232 -12.17 -20.08 -17.92
N ASN A 233 -12.14 -21.23 -17.25
CA ASN A 233 -10.92 -22.01 -17.12
C ASN A 233 -10.73 -22.85 -18.39
N PRO A 234 -9.90 -22.44 -19.37
CA PRO A 234 -9.66 -23.24 -20.58
C PRO A 234 -9.04 -24.60 -20.22
N HIS A 235 -8.30 -24.67 -19.12
CA HIS A 235 -7.74 -25.91 -18.58
C HIS A 235 -8.80 -26.93 -18.19
N LEU A 236 -9.98 -26.52 -17.72
CA LEU A 236 -11.05 -27.45 -17.37
C LEU A 236 -11.60 -28.15 -18.62
N PHE A 237 -11.81 -27.40 -19.70
CA PHE A 237 -12.22 -27.96 -21.00
C PHE A 237 -11.17 -28.87 -21.61
N PHE A 238 -9.89 -28.49 -21.50
CA PHE A 238 -8.78 -29.32 -21.97
C PHE A 238 -8.67 -30.63 -21.17
N MET A 239 -8.75 -30.57 -19.84
CA MET A 239 -8.72 -31.75 -18.97
C MET A 239 -9.91 -32.68 -19.22
N LEU A 240 -11.11 -32.14 -19.41
CA LEU A 240 -12.31 -32.92 -19.77
C LEU A 240 -12.16 -33.60 -21.14
N SER A 241 -11.60 -32.89 -22.12
CA SER A 241 -11.32 -33.45 -23.45
C SER A 241 -10.28 -34.58 -23.40
N CYS A 242 -9.16 -34.37 -22.69
CA CYS A 242 -8.15 -35.41 -22.47
C CYS A 242 -8.73 -36.63 -21.74
N ALA A 243 -9.53 -36.42 -20.69
CA ALA A 243 -10.18 -37.51 -19.98
C ALA A 243 -11.12 -38.32 -20.89
N ALA A 244 -11.92 -37.65 -21.73
CA ALA A 244 -12.79 -38.32 -22.69
C ALA A 244 -12.01 -39.16 -23.71
N VAL A 245 -10.89 -38.64 -24.24
CA VAL A 245 -10.01 -39.37 -25.16
C VAL A 245 -9.41 -40.61 -24.48
N LEU A 246 -8.91 -40.47 -23.24
CA LEU A 246 -8.36 -41.61 -22.48
C LEU A 246 -9.42 -42.68 -22.21
N VAL A 247 -10.63 -42.29 -21.82
CA VAL A 247 -11.73 -43.24 -21.61
C VAL A 247 -12.08 -43.98 -22.91
N ALA A 248 -12.11 -43.27 -24.04
CA ALA A 248 -12.37 -43.89 -25.34
C ALA A 248 -11.28 -44.87 -25.76
N THR A 249 -10.00 -44.53 -25.56
CA THR A 249 -8.89 -45.43 -25.91
C THR A 249 -8.85 -46.67 -25.02
N PHE A 250 -9.04 -46.52 -23.70
CA PHE A 250 -9.13 -47.67 -22.80
C PHE A 250 -10.33 -48.57 -23.12
N SER A 251 -11.47 -47.98 -23.47
CA SER A 251 -12.66 -48.75 -23.89
C SER A 251 -12.39 -49.52 -25.18
N PHE A 252 -11.73 -48.91 -26.16
CA PHE A 252 -11.35 -49.56 -27.42
C PHE A 252 -10.36 -50.70 -27.21
N ILE A 253 -9.33 -50.49 -26.38
CA ILE A 253 -8.36 -51.54 -26.01
C ILE A 253 -9.07 -52.70 -25.30
N ALA A 254 -9.99 -52.41 -24.37
CA ALA A 254 -10.77 -53.44 -23.68
C ALA A 254 -11.63 -54.26 -24.65
N VAL A 255 -12.29 -53.61 -25.62
CA VAL A 255 -13.08 -54.30 -26.65
C VAL A 255 -12.19 -55.21 -27.50
N ILE A 256 -11.01 -54.74 -27.94
CA ILE A 256 -10.07 -55.57 -28.72
C ILE A 256 -9.56 -56.74 -27.89
N ALA A 257 -9.14 -56.50 -26.65
CA ALA A 257 -8.62 -57.54 -25.76
C ALA A 257 -9.69 -58.62 -25.48
N CYS A 258 -10.93 -58.21 -25.23
CA CYS A 258 -12.05 -59.14 -25.02
C CYS A 258 -12.46 -59.87 -26.31
N ARG A 259 -12.44 -59.20 -27.47
CA ARG A 259 -12.79 -59.81 -28.76
C ARG A 259 -11.75 -60.83 -29.22
N ASN A 260 -10.46 -60.56 -29.00
CA ASN A 260 -9.40 -61.52 -29.32
C ASN A 260 -9.48 -62.78 -28.44
N ARG A 261 -9.90 -62.63 -27.17
CA ARG A 261 -10.18 -63.75 -26.26
C ARG A 261 -11.37 -64.60 -26.70
N SER A 262 -12.36 -64.02 -27.38
CA SER A 262 -13.49 -64.77 -27.96
C SER A 262 -13.13 -65.50 -29.27
N GLN A 263 -12.10 -65.06 -30.00
CA GLN A 263 -11.61 -65.74 -31.21
C GLN A 263 -10.61 -66.88 -30.92
N THR A 264 -9.95 -66.87 -29.76
CA THR A 264 -9.05 -67.97 -29.34
C THR A 264 -9.78 -69.17 -28.72
N ALA A 265 -11.11 -69.15 -28.65
CA ALA A 265 -11.93 -70.27 -28.17
C ALA A 265 -12.65 -71.02 -29.31
N ALA A 266 -12.10 -71.04 -30.53
CA ALA A 266 -12.60 -71.85 -31.62
C ALA A 266 -11.58 -72.91 -32.05
N SER A 267 -11.85 -74.14 -31.60
CA SER A 267 -11.36 -75.45 -32.05
C SER A 267 -9.86 -75.77 -31.91
N SER A 268 -9.53 -76.54 -30.88
CA SER A 268 -8.64 -77.70 -31.04
C SER A 268 -9.42 -78.94 -30.62
N ASN A 269 -10.08 -79.59 -31.58
CA ASN A 269 -10.63 -80.92 -31.38
C ASN A 269 -9.49 -81.92 -31.64
N ALA A 270 -8.80 -82.34 -30.58
CA ALA A 270 -7.91 -83.49 -30.67
C ALA A 270 -8.78 -84.77 -30.59
N VAL A 271 -8.97 -85.43 -31.74
CA VAL A 271 -9.59 -86.76 -31.79
C VAL A 271 -8.50 -87.79 -31.49
N PHE A 272 -8.64 -88.48 -30.36
CA PHE A 272 -7.75 -89.56 -29.94
C PHE A 272 -8.28 -90.90 -30.44
N LEU A 273 -7.70 -91.44 -31.52
CA LEU A 273 -8.01 -92.79 -31.99
C LEU A 273 -6.96 -93.76 -31.42
N LYS A 274 -7.41 -94.58 -30.46
CA LYS A 274 -6.65 -95.71 -29.91
C LYS A 274 -6.92 -96.93 -30.78
N ASN A 275 -5.93 -97.35 -31.57
CA ASN A 275 -5.97 -98.64 -32.26
C ASN A 275 -5.44 -99.71 -31.29
N PRO A 276 -6.17 -100.78 -30.99
CA PRO A 276 -5.64 -101.94 -30.30
C PRO A 276 -4.89 -102.81 -31.33
N ASP A 277 -3.74 -103.34 -30.94
CA ASP A 277 -2.88 -104.26 -31.69
C ASP A 277 -1.77 -103.62 -32.54
N SER A 278 -0.65 -103.29 -31.89
CA SER A 278 0.72 -103.69 -32.26
C SER A 278 1.75 -102.85 -31.49
N ASP A 279 2.72 -103.52 -30.88
CA ASP A 279 3.83 -102.94 -30.12
C ASP A 279 4.71 -101.98 -30.94
N ASP A 280 5.21 -100.96 -30.24
CA ASP A 280 6.33 -100.06 -30.57
C ASP A 280 6.26 -99.18 -31.84
N GLN A 281 5.50 -98.09 -31.76
CA GLN A 281 5.95 -96.68 -31.99
C GLN A 281 4.73 -95.76 -32.16
N SER A 282 4.53 -94.84 -31.20
CA SER A 282 3.53 -93.77 -31.34
C SER A 282 4.12 -92.60 -32.12
N THR A 283 3.83 -92.51 -33.42
CA THR A 283 4.24 -91.36 -34.26
C THR A 283 3.15 -90.28 -34.23
N ILE A 284 3.48 -89.08 -33.73
CA ILE A 284 2.57 -87.93 -33.75
C ILE A 284 2.68 -87.24 -35.11
N LEU A 285 1.63 -87.31 -35.93
CA LEU A 285 1.55 -86.61 -37.21
C LEU A 285 0.88 -85.24 -37.01
N PHE A 286 1.67 -84.16 -36.95
CA PHE A 286 1.15 -82.80 -37.04
C PHE A 286 0.94 -82.41 -38.51
N LYS A 287 -0.32 -82.33 -38.95
CA LYS A 287 -0.65 -81.69 -40.23
C LYS A 287 -0.75 -80.17 -40.01
N PHE A 288 0.33 -79.45 -40.29
CA PHE A 288 0.27 -77.99 -40.44
C PHE A 288 -0.21 -77.66 -41.85
N SER A 289 -1.39 -77.07 -41.98
CA SER A 289 -1.78 -76.35 -43.18
C SER A 289 -0.95 -75.07 -43.26
N ASN A 290 0.01 -75.02 -44.17
CA ASN A 290 0.78 -73.81 -44.49
C ASN A 290 -0.19 -72.69 -44.95
N LEU A 291 -0.34 -71.65 -44.14
CA LEU A 291 -0.84 -70.36 -44.59
C LEU A 291 0.37 -69.53 -45.07
N GLY A 292 0.27 -68.98 -46.27
CA GLY A 292 1.38 -68.45 -47.07
C GLY A 292 2.29 -67.45 -46.37
N ARG A 293 3.60 -67.66 -46.58
CA ARG A 293 4.69 -66.73 -46.29
C ARG A 293 4.64 -65.60 -47.32
N GLY A 294 4.18 -64.41 -46.93
CA GLY A 294 4.44 -63.17 -47.67
C GLY A 294 5.91 -62.76 -47.51
N GLU A 295 6.54 -62.43 -48.62
CA GLU A 295 7.96 -62.07 -48.75
C GLU A 295 8.37 -60.91 -47.83
N LYS A 296 9.57 -61.02 -47.27
CA LYS A 296 10.31 -59.93 -46.65
C LYS A 296 11.35 -59.46 -47.66
N GLU A 297 11.27 -58.21 -48.12
CA GLU A 297 12.41 -57.52 -48.73
C GLU A 297 13.13 -56.66 -47.67
N PRO A 298 14.47 -56.54 -47.74
CA PRO A 298 15.29 -56.01 -46.66
C PRO A 298 15.46 -54.49 -46.69
N LEU A 299 15.72 -53.95 -45.50
CA LEU A 299 16.11 -52.56 -45.22
C LEU A 299 17.42 -52.20 -45.94
N MET A 300 17.40 -51.09 -46.70
CA MET A 300 18.59 -50.37 -47.13
C MET A 300 18.60 -48.98 -46.48
N GLN A 301 19.60 -48.80 -45.63
CA GLN A 301 19.96 -47.57 -44.94
C GLN A 301 21.01 -46.86 -45.80
N TYR A 302 20.71 -45.66 -46.29
CA TYR A 302 21.73 -44.74 -46.81
C TYR A 302 21.62 -43.43 -46.03
N GLY A 303 22.67 -43.15 -45.25
CA GLY A 303 22.93 -41.83 -44.72
C GLY A 303 23.63 -40.97 -45.77
N THR A 304 23.42 -39.66 -45.66
CA THR A 304 24.36 -38.65 -46.14
C THR A 304 24.33 -37.48 -45.16
N GLN A 305 25.52 -37.20 -44.63
CA GLN A 305 25.87 -35.97 -43.91
C GLN A 305 27.06 -35.36 -44.67
N TYR A 306 27.04 -34.02 -44.81
CA TYR A 306 28.07 -33.10 -45.35
C TYR A 306 28.23 -33.04 -46.89
N PHE A 307 28.34 -31.87 -47.52
CA PHE A 307 29.27 -30.76 -47.24
C PHE A 307 28.80 -29.37 -47.76
N SER A 308 29.34 -28.35 -47.08
CA SER A 308 29.60 -26.95 -47.47
C SER A 308 28.47 -25.92 -47.56
#